data_AF-A0A504J4V6-F1
#
_entry.id   AF-A0A504J4V6-F1
#
_cell.length_a   1.000
_cell.length_b   1.000
_cell.length_c   1.000
_cell.angle_alpha   90.00
_cell.angle_beta   90.00
_cell.angle_gamma   90.00
#
_symmetry.space_group_name_H-M   'P 1'
#
loop_
_entity.id
_entity.type
_entity.pdbx_description
1 polymer ?
#
loop_
_entity_poly.entity_id
_entity_poly.type
_entity_poly.pdbx_seq_one_letter_code
_entity_poly.pdbx_strand_id
1 'polypeptide(L)'
;MKTIIDRLKKIAIKLKPLWGYFKVWRELSSLAVGLLLWIQSATFLHWIDPTAGTYDAGVFQVYLFAIIGIFILHGIVRILMKLIWPTPEDYLDHQFMNDFKTLTPWQKLKLSTFIFFAFLFAVAFLARTL
;
A
#
# COMPACT_ATOMS: atom_id res chain seq x y z
N MET A 1 0.26 27.27 21.49
CA MET A 1 0.52 25.81 21.56
C MET A 1 -0.76 24.99 21.82
N LYS A 2 -1.58 25.31 22.84
CA LYS A 2 -2.87 24.62 23.09
C LYS A 2 -3.86 24.66 21.91
N THR A 3 -3.92 25.77 21.19
CA THR A 3 -4.80 25.98 20.03
C THR A 3 -4.51 25.08 18.83
N ILE A 4 -3.27 24.64 18.63
CA ILE A 4 -2.90 23.72 17.54
C ILE A 4 -3.30 22.29 17.91
N ILE A 5 -3.09 21.90 19.16
CA ILE A 5 -3.45 20.58 19.68
C ILE A 5 -4.97 20.37 19.65
N ASP A 6 -5.76 21.41 19.96
CA ASP A 6 -7.23 21.34 19.88
C ASP A 6 -7.74 21.25 18.44
N ARG A 7 -7.06 21.90 17.48
CA ARG A 7 -7.37 21.74 16.04
C ARG A 7 -7.08 20.32 15.57
N LEU A 8 -5.94 19.74 15.95
CA LEU A 8 -5.58 18.36 15.62
C LEU A 8 -6.55 17.35 16.25
N LYS A 9 -6.97 17.56 17.49
CA LYS A 9 -8.01 16.73 18.12
C LYS A 9 -9.34 16.81 17.39
N LYS A 10 -9.78 18.01 16.99
CA LYS A 10 -11.02 18.18 16.19
C LYS A 10 -10.94 17.43 14.86
N ILE A 11 -9.79 17.49 14.18
CA ILE A 11 -9.55 16.77 12.93
C ILE A 11 -9.60 15.25 13.17
N ALA A 12 -8.91 14.76 14.22
CA ALA A 12 -8.89 13.34 14.57
C ALA A 12 -10.29 12.79 14.92
N ILE A 13 -11.12 13.59 15.61
CA ILE A 13 -12.51 13.23 15.94
C ILE A 13 -13.38 13.18 14.67
N LYS A 14 -13.17 14.09 13.73
CA LYS A 14 -13.90 14.12 12.45
C LYS A 14 -13.48 12.98 11.50
N LEU A 15 -12.24 12.51 11.62
CA LEU A 15 -11.68 11.36 10.89
C LEU A 15 -12.06 10.00 11.49
N LYS A 16 -12.51 9.97 12.75
CA LYS A 16 -12.90 8.73 13.45
C LYS A 16 -13.95 7.88 12.69
N PRO A 17 -15.04 8.44 12.12
CA PRO A 17 -15.97 7.65 11.31
C PRO A 17 -15.38 7.20 9.97
N LEU A 18 -14.50 8.00 9.35
CA LEU A 18 -13.78 7.59 8.13
C LEU A 18 -12.92 6.34 8.38
N TRP A 19 -12.38 6.18 9.58
CA TRP A 19 -11.62 4.99 9.95
C TRP A 19 -12.45 3.70 9.89
N GLY A 20 -13.75 3.78 10.20
CA GLY A 20 -14.70 2.68 10.06
C GLY A 20 -14.93 2.30 8.60
N TYR A 21 -15.03 3.29 7.71
CA TYR A 21 -15.12 3.07 6.26
C TYR A 21 -13.83 2.49 5.67
N PHE A 22 -12.66 2.96 6.12
CA PHE A 22 -11.37 2.35 5.76
C PHE A 22 -11.24 0.89 6.23
N LYS A 23 -11.89 0.54 7.35
CA LYS A 23 -11.92 -0.84 7.85
C LYS A 23 -12.83 -1.75 7.02
N VAL A 24 -13.92 -1.23 6.45
CA VAL A 24 -14.83 -1.96 5.55
C VAL A 24 -14.29 -2.04 4.12
N TRP A 25 -13.48 -1.07 3.70
CA TRP A 25 -12.89 -0.98 2.36
C TRP A 25 -11.36 -1.11 2.38
N ARG A 26 -10.85 -2.12 3.09
CA ARG A 26 -9.39 -2.36 3.18
C ARG A 26 -8.76 -2.55 1.80
N GLU A 27 -9.47 -3.18 0.87
CA GLU A 27 -9.12 -3.27 -0.56
C GLU A 27 -8.86 -1.89 -1.20
N LEU A 28 -9.75 -0.91 -0.99
CA LEU A 28 -9.57 0.44 -1.50
C LEU A 28 -8.47 1.21 -0.77
N SER A 29 -8.06 0.79 0.43
CA SER A 29 -6.98 1.50 1.14
C SER A 29 -5.67 1.46 0.37
N SER A 30 -5.36 0.33 -0.30
CA SER A 30 -4.16 0.21 -1.12
C SER A 30 -4.24 1.08 -2.38
N LEU A 31 -5.40 1.09 -3.06
CA LEU A 31 -5.67 1.98 -4.19
C LEU A 31 -5.60 3.46 -3.81
N ALA A 32 -6.24 3.84 -2.70
CA ALA A 32 -6.23 5.21 -2.19
C ALA A 32 -4.81 5.67 -1.85
N VAL A 33 -4.00 4.81 -1.22
CA VAL A 33 -2.58 5.10 -0.95
C VAL A 33 -1.82 5.29 -2.26
N GLY A 34 -2.00 4.40 -3.24
CA GLY A 34 -1.37 4.54 -4.57
C GLY A 34 -1.73 5.85 -5.27
N LEU A 35 -3.01 6.21 -5.28
CA LEU A 35 -3.50 7.47 -5.87
C LEU A 35 -2.99 8.70 -5.11
N LEU A 36 -2.95 8.66 -3.79
CA LEU A 36 -2.41 9.76 -2.98
C LEU A 36 -0.91 9.94 -3.23
N LEU A 37 -0.15 8.85 -3.30
CA LEU A 37 1.27 8.89 -3.65
C LEU A 37 1.49 9.42 -5.06
N TRP A 38 0.62 9.07 -6.01
CA TRP A 38 0.67 9.62 -7.37
C TRP A 38 0.39 11.12 -7.41
N ILE A 39 -0.64 11.61 -6.73
CA ILE A 39 -0.94 13.06 -6.67
C ILE A 39 0.23 13.83 -6.03
N GLN A 40 0.84 13.26 -5.00
CA GLN A 40 1.95 13.90 -4.28
C GLN A 40 3.32 13.60 -4.89
N SER A 41 3.42 12.79 -5.94
CA SER A 41 4.71 12.32 -6.45
C SER A 41 5.58 13.48 -6.91
N ALA A 42 5.00 14.45 -7.61
CA ALA A 42 5.70 15.66 -8.04
C ALA A 42 6.29 16.44 -6.86
N THR A 43 5.49 16.63 -5.80
CA THR A 43 5.94 17.31 -4.57
C THR A 43 7.09 16.56 -3.90
N PHE A 44 6.98 15.23 -3.79
CA PHE A 44 8.02 14.39 -3.20
C PHE A 44 9.32 14.41 -4.02
N LEU A 45 9.22 14.37 -5.35
CA LEU A 45 10.38 14.41 -6.23
C LEU A 45 11.08 15.78 -6.16
N HIS A 46 10.32 16.89 -6.15
CA HIS A 46 10.90 18.23 -5.98
C HIS A 46 11.55 18.46 -4.61
N TRP A 47 11.15 17.74 -3.57
CA TRP A 47 11.81 17.78 -2.26
C TRP A 47 13.19 17.13 -2.28
N ILE A 48 13.39 16.13 -3.14
CA ILE A 48 14.67 15.42 -3.29
C ILE A 48 15.56 16.18 -4.27
N ASP A 49 14.99 16.62 -5.38
CA ASP A 49 15.67 17.42 -6.39
C ASP A 49 14.78 18.61 -6.81
N PRO A 50 15.05 19.83 -6.31
CA PRO A 50 14.29 21.02 -6.64
C PRO A 50 14.36 21.43 -8.12
N THR A 51 15.33 20.88 -8.87
CA THR A 51 15.55 21.17 -10.29
C THR A 51 14.95 20.12 -11.22
N ALA A 52 14.51 18.98 -10.67
CA ALA A 52 13.82 17.96 -11.43
C ALA A 52 12.51 18.52 -11.98
N GLY A 53 12.26 18.33 -13.28
CA GLY A 53 10.92 18.52 -13.83
C GLY A 53 9.93 17.51 -13.22
N THR A 54 8.63 17.76 -13.37
CA THR A 54 7.55 16.92 -12.80
C THR A 54 7.68 15.43 -13.14
N TYR A 55 8.34 15.09 -14.25
CA TYR A 55 8.59 13.73 -14.70
C TYR A 55 10.06 13.47 -15.09
N ASP A 56 11.00 14.27 -14.56
CA ASP A 56 12.42 14.18 -14.89
C ASP A 56 13.32 14.07 -13.65
N ALA A 57 12.86 13.33 -12.62
CA ALA A 57 13.68 13.08 -11.42
C ALA A 57 14.60 11.85 -11.56
N GLY A 58 14.85 11.40 -12.79
CA GLY A 58 15.77 10.31 -13.11
C GLY A 58 15.42 8.98 -12.45
N VAL A 59 16.43 8.27 -11.96
CA VAL A 59 16.34 6.89 -11.44
C VAL A 59 15.41 6.76 -10.23
N PHE A 60 15.23 7.81 -9.42
CA PHE A 60 14.36 7.75 -8.23
C PHE A 60 12.86 7.74 -8.57
N GLN A 61 12.49 8.38 -9.68
CA GLN A 61 11.11 8.40 -10.17
C GLN A 61 10.63 7.00 -10.54
N VAL A 62 11.51 6.18 -11.13
CA VAL A 62 11.20 4.82 -11.55
C VAL A 62 10.77 3.95 -10.37
N TYR A 63 11.52 3.99 -9.26
CA TYR A 63 11.17 3.23 -8.06
C TYR A 63 9.91 3.77 -7.37
N LEU A 64 9.71 5.10 -7.36
CA LEU A 64 8.50 5.71 -6.81
C LEU A 64 7.24 5.25 -7.58
N PHE A 65 7.29 5.29 -8.91
CA PHE A 65 6.17 4.83 -9.74
C PHE A 65 5.99 3.32 -9.71
N ALA A 66 7.06 2.53 -9.55
CA ALA A 66 6.93 1.10 -9.32
C ALA A 66 6.17 0.79 -8.02
N ILE A 67 6.47 1.50 -6.94
CA ILE A 67 5.76 1.37 -5.66
C ILE A 67 4.29 1.79 -5.81
N ILE A 68 4.02 2.92 -6.46
CA ILE A 68 2.65 3.37 -6.77
C ILE A 68 1.90 2.30 -7.57
N GLY A 69 2.55 1.73 -8.59
CA GLY A 69 2.01 0.66 -9.42
C GLY A 69 1.63 -0.58 -8.61
N ILE A 70 2.47 -1.01 -7.66
CA ILE A 70 2.14 -2.11 -6.75
C ILE A 70 0.89 -1.80 -5.95
N PHE A 71 0.77 -0.62 -5.36
CA PHE A 71 -0.40 -0.27 -4.55
C PHE A 71 -1.69 -0.26 -5.36
N ILE A 72 -1.65 0.27 -6.59
CA ILE A 72 -2.81 0.29 -7.48
C ILE A 72 -3.18 -1.12 -7.92
N LEU A 73 -2.21 -1.90 -8.44
CA LEU A 73 -2.44 -3.26 -8.93
C LEU A 73 -2.88 -4.19 -7.81
N HIS A 74 -2.28 -4.09 -6.63
CA HIS A 74 -2.68 -4.86 -5.45
C HIS A 74 -4.15 -4.62 -5.11
N GLY A 75 -4.60 -3.35 -5.08
CA GLY A 75 -6.00 -3.06 -4.78
C GLY A 75 -6.95 -3.54 -5.88
N ILE A 76 -6.57 -3.43 -7.16
CA ILE A 76 -7.36 -4.00 -8.26
C ILE A 76 -7.47 -5.53 -8.11
N VAL A 77 -6.35 -6.22 -7.87
CA VAL A 77 -6.33 -7.68 -7.68
C VAL A 77 -7.20 -8.08 -6.49
N ARG A 78 -7.14 -7.37 -5.36
CA ARG A 78 -8.01 -7.65 -4.21
C ARG A 78 -9.49 -7.49 -4.55
N ILE A 79 -9.87 -6.42 -5.25
CA ILE A 79 -11.26 -6.22 -5.71
C ILE A 79 -11.69 -7.37 -6.63
N LEU A 80 -10.83 -7.76 -7.58
CA LEU A 80 -11.11 -8.87 -8.50
C LEU A 80 -11.22 -10.21 -7.76
N MET A 81 -10.34 -10.48 -6.80
CA MET A 81 -10.42 -11.68 -5.96
C MET A 81 -11.75 -11.72 -5.22
N LYS A 82 -12.15 -10.62 -4.57
CA LYS A 82 -13.44 -10.55 -3.88
C LYS A 82 -14.64 -10.76 -4.81
N LEU A 83 -14.58 -10.28 -6.05
CA LEU A 83 -15.67 -10.39 -7.03
C LEU A 83 -15.75 -11.78 -7.66
N ILE A 84 -14.61 -12.33 -8.07
CA ILE A 84 -14.52 -13.58 -8.86
C ILE A 84 -14.45 -14.80 -7.93
N TRP A 85 -13.69 -14.70 -6.84
CA TRP A 85 -13.43 -15.81 -5.94
C TRP A 85 -13.35 -15.33 -4.47
N PRO A 86 -14.50 -15.10 -3.81
CA PRO A 86 -14.54 -14.54 -2.46
C PRO A 86 -13.95 -15.48 -1.39
N THR A 87 -13.88 -16.78 -1.64
CA THR A 87 -13.42 -17.78 -0.66
C THR A 87 -11.94 -17.60 -0.25
N PRO A 88 -10.97 -17.48 -1.18
CA PRO A 88 -9.59 -17.09 -0.85
C PRO A 88 -9.48 -15.77 -0.08
N GLU A 89 -10.28 -14.76 -0.45
CA GLU A 89 -10.26 -13.45 0.21
C GLU A 89 -10.74 -13.57 1.66
N ASP A 90 -11.83 -14.28 1.90
CA ASP A 90 -12.36 -14.56 3.24
C ASP A 90 -11.35 -15.34 4.10
N TYR A 91 -10.67 -16.32 3.50
CA TYR A 91 -9.60 -17.06 4.16
C TYR A 91 -8.44 -16.16 4.58
N LEU A 92 -7.93 -15.32 3.67
CA LEU A 92 -6.85 -14.38 3.95
C LEU A 92 -7.21 -13.39 5.07
N ASP A 93 -8.49 -13.06 5.18
CA ASP A 93 -8.98 -12.02 6.08
C ASP A 93 -9.29 -12.56 7.48
N HIS A 94 -9.81 -13.78 7.59
CA HIS A 94 -10.32 -14.32 8.86
C HIS A 94 -9.50 -15.49 9.42
N GLN A 95 -8.85 -16.29 8.57
CA GLN A 95 -8.27 -17.58 8.97
C GLN A 95 -6.74 -17.60 8.89
N PHE A 96 -6.17 -16.94 7.87
CA PHE A 96 -4.74 -16.98 7.58
C PHE A 96 -3.85 -16.64 8.78
N MET A 97 -4.22 -15.64 9.60
CA MET A 97 -3.42 -15.28 10.78
C MET A 97 -3.34 -16.43 11.80
N ASN A 98 -4.44 -17.15 12.02
CA ASN A 98 -4.49 -18.23 13.00
C ASN A 98 -3.68 -19.43 12.48
N ASP A 99 -3.85 -19.78 11.21
CA ASP A 99 -3.09 -20.84 10.57
C ASP A 99 -1.59 -20.52 10.52
N PHE A 100 -1.23 -19.26 10.23
CA PHE A 100 0.16 -18.83 10.23
C PHE A 100 0.82 -19.02 11.60
N LYS A 101 0.06 -18.87 12.71
CA LYS A 101 0.60 -19.08 14.06
C LYS A 101 0.89 -20.56 14.35
N THR A 102 0.10 -21.48 13.80
CA THR A 102 0.27 -22.93 14.00
C THR A 102 1.41 -23.53 13.18
N LEU A 103 1.90 -22.83 12.16
CA LEU A 103 3.06 -23.25 11.38
C LEU A 103 4.31 -23.46 12.26
N THR A 104 5.15 -24.41 11.87
CA THR A 104 6.48 -24.58 12.47
C THR A 104 7.39 -23.38 12.14
N PRO A 105 8.43 -23.08 12.94
CA PRO A 105 9.33 -21.95 12.69
C PRO A 105 9.93 -21.95 11.27
N TRP A 106 10.27 -23.13 10.76
CA TRP A 106 10.85 -23.28 9.43
C TRP A 106 9.86 -22.97 8.29
N GLN A 107 8.59 -23.34 8.45
CA GLN A 107 7.54 -23.00 7.51
C GLN A 107 7.26 -21.50 7.49
N LYS A 108 7.23 -20.86 8.67
CA LYS A 108 7.08 -19.39 8.76
C LYS A 108 8.21 -18.67 8.05
N LEU A 109 9.45 -19.14 8.24
CA LEU A 109 10.61 -18.57 7.57
C LEU A 109 10.47 -18.68 6.05
N LYS A 110 10.18 -19.87 5.52
CA LYS A 110 10.00 -20.08 4.08
C LYS A 110 8.91 -19.19 3.49
N LEU A 111 7.73 -19.15 4.12
CA LEU A 111 6.60 -18.37 3.63
C LEU A 111 6.90 -16.86 3.67
N SER A 112 7.49 -16.38 4.76
CA SER A 112 7.84 -14.95 4.91
C SER A 112 8.89 -14.53 3.89
N THR A 113 9.93 -15.35 3.70
CA THR A 113 10.99 -15.10 2.71
C THR A 113 10.43 -15.16 1.29
N PHE A 114 9.52 -16.09 0.99
CA PHE A 114 8.85 -16.17 -0.30
C PHE A 114 8.02 -14.90 -0.58
N ILE A 115 7.20 -14.46 0.37
CA ILE A 115 6.41 -13.23 0.25
C ILE A 115 7.32 -12.02 0.03
N PHE A 116 8.42 -11.92 0.80
CA PHE A 116 9.40 -10.86 0.64
C PHE A 116 10.01 -10.82 -0.77
N PHE A 117 10.48 -11.96 -1.28
CA PHE A 117 11.04 -12.02 -2.63
C PHE A 117 10.00 -11.81 -3.73
N ALA A 118 8.75 -12.24 -3.53
CA ALA A 118 7.66 -11.96 -4.48
C ALA A 118 7.38 -10.45 -4.58
N PHE A 119 7.36 -9.73 -3.46
CA PHE A 119 7.23 -8.27 -3.46
C PHE A 119 8.45 -7.58 -4.07
N LEU A 120 9.67 -8.02 -3.72
CA LEU A 120 10.90 -7.47 -4.30
C LEU A 120 10.92 -7.67 -5.83
N PHE A 121 10.54 -8.86 -6.28
CA PHE A 121 10.41 -9.17 -7.71
C PHE A 121 9.37 -8.28 -8.38
N ALA A 122 8.20 -8.08 -7.77
CA ALA A 122 7.18 -7.18 -8.32
C ALA A 122 7.69 -5.74 -8.47
N VAL A 123 8.41 -5.21 -7.47
CA VAL A 123 9.01 -3.87 -7.53
C VAL A 123 10.04 -3.80 -8.66
N ALA A 124 10.97 -4.76 -8.71
CA ALA A 124 12.02 -4.78 -9.72
C ALA A 124 11.47 -4.95 -11.14
N PHE A 125 10.44 -5.77 -11.31
CA PHE A 125 9.76 -5.96 -12.59
C PHE A 125 9.06 -4.69 -13.05
N LEU A 126 8.30 -4.02 -12.17
CA LEU A 126 7.64 -2.76 -12.49
C LEU A 126 8.65 -1.64 -12.78
N ALA A 127 9.72 -1.55 -11.98
CA ALA A 127 10.79 -0.58 -12.19
C ALA A 127 11.53 -0.79 -13.52
N ARG A 128 11.58 -2.03 -14.04
CA ARG A 128 12.15 -2.29 -15.37
C ARG A 128 11.22 -1.85 -16.50
N THR A 129 9.91 -1.88 -16.29
CA THR A 129 8.91 -1.59 -17.32
C THR A 129 8.57 -0.10 -17.45
N LEU A 130 8.87 0.69 -16.42
CA LEU A 130 8.61 2.12 -16.33
C LEU A 130 9.84 2.94 -16.75
#